data_AF-A0A9X4XH36-F1
#
_entry.id   AF-A0A9X4XH36-F1
#
_cell.length_a   1.000
_cell.length_b   1.000
_cell.length_c   1.000
_cell.angle_alpha   90.00
_cell.angle_beta   90.00
_cell.angle_gamma   90.00
#
_symmetry.space_group_name_H-M   'P 1'
#
loop_
_entity.id
_entity.type
_entity.pdbx_description
1 polymer ?
#
loop_
_entity_poly.entity_id
_entity_poly.type
_entity_poly.pdbx_seq_one_letter_code
_entity_poly.pdbx_strand_id
1 'polypeptide(L)'
;MNISVNHRAIRDFNELAELVTDEVANFCVQWKKGLDELLDENVRLLIYMRRYGYEVKYHFENGRLNWLFQLELYYPNQSPQFERKITYIKIHKFATLPMYQGNGSKVFEHLLNCTQAFGGLSMIRLRSVRTAVSFWKKQGFQELEKTEELALNQDCEKIPQMLKNYKFVYVIKPCNCNSCQSYH
;
A
#
# COMPACT_ATOMS: atom_id res chain seq x y z
N MET A 1 7.42 -17.77 -0.78
CA MET A 1 8.30 -17.68 0.40
C MET A 1 7.70 -16.68 1.38
N ASN A 2 7.70 -17.00 2.68
CA ASN A 2 7.23 -16.10 3.73
C ASN A 2 8.45 -15.62 4.52
N ILE A 3 8.63 -14.31 4.61
CA ILE A 3 9.78 -13.67 5.24
C ILE A 3 9.28 -12.98 6.51
N SER A 4 9.91 -13.29 7.63
CA SER A 4 9.63 -12.65 8.93
C SER A 4 10.95 -12.11 9.46
N VAL A 5 11.08 -10.79 9.53
CA VAL A 5 12.29 -10.14 10.02
C VAL A 5 11.90 -9.21 11.17
N ASN A 6 12.74 -9.16 12.20
CA ASN A 6 12.61 -8.10 13.19
C ASN A 6 12.91 -6.77 12.50
N HIS A 7 12.05 -5.76 12.67
CA HIS A 7 12.24 -4.44 12.06
C HIS A 7 13.63 -3.87 12.36
N ARG A 8 14.10 -4.02 13.62
CA ARG A 8 15.42 -3.54 14.07
C ARG A 8 16.58 -4.34 13.48
N ALA A 9 16.32 -5.56 12.98
CA ALA A 9 17.33 -6.40 12.36
C ALA A 9 17.55 -6.09 10.88
N ILE A 10 16.67 -5.31 10.24
CA ILE A 10 16.87 -4.84 8.85
C ILE A 10 17.91 -3.72 8.90
N ARG A 11 19.15 -4.06 8.57
CA ARG A 11 20.27 -3.12 8.66
C ARG A 11 20.49 -2.38 7.35
N ASP A 12 20.29 -3.05 6.22
CA ASP A 12 20.47 -2.46 4.90
C ASP A 12 19.52 -3.04 3.84
N PHE A 13 19.54 -2.43 2.65
CA PHE A 13 18.75 -2.81 1.49
C PHE A 13 19.11 -4.21 0.96
N ASN A 14 20.38 -4.60 1.04
CA ASN A 14 20.89 -5.81 0.42
C ASN A 14 20.30 -7.06 1.10
N GLU A 15 20.12 -7.02 2.43
CA GLU A 15 19.47 -8.09 3.19
C GLU A 15 18.02 -8.38 2.71
N LEU A 16 17.31 -7.37 2.20
CA LEU A 16 15.95 -7.53 1.67
C LEU A 16 15.92 -7.80 0.16
N ALA A 17 16.84 -7.22 -0.60
CA ALA A 17 16.89 -7.36 -2.06
C ALA A 17 17.19 -8.80 -2.51
N GLU A 18 17.85 -9.60 -1.67
CA GLU A 18 18.02 -11.05 -1.91
C GLU A 18 16.71 -11.86 -1.76
N LEU A 19 15.69 -11.28 -1.12
CA LEU A 19 14.46 -11.99 -0.71
C LEU A 19 13.20 -11.50 -1.43
N VAL A 20 13.18 -10.25 -1.88
CA VAL A 20 12.07 -9.59 -2.58
C VAL A 20 12.59 -8.72 -3.72
N THR A 21 11.71 -8.17 -4.57
CA THR A 21 12.16 -7.23 -5.63
C THR A 21 12.72 -5.94 -5.03
N ASP A 22 13.62 -5.29 -5.77
CA ASP A 22 14.26 -4.02 -5.37
C ASP A 22 13.23 -2.94 -4.99
N GLU A 23 12.11 -2.83 -5.71
CA GLU A 23 11.06 -1.85 -5.38
C GLU A 23 10.43 -2.12 -4.01
N VAL A 24 10.23 -3.39 -3.63
CA VAL A 24 9.65 -3.77 -2.33
C VAL A 24 10.68 -3.64 -1.21
N ALA A 25 11.95 -4.01 -1.47
CA ALA A 25 13.04 -3.80 -0.54
C ALA A 25 13.23 -2.31 -0.23
N ASN A 26 13.28 -1.46 -1.26
CA ASN A 26 13.38 0.00 -1.12
C ASN A 26 12.21 0.58 -0.32
N PHE A 27 10.98 0.18 -0.65
CA PHE A 27 9.80 0.57 0.12
C PHE A 27 9.95 0.22 1.61
N CYS A 28 10.37 -1.01 1.93
CA CYS A 28 10.47 -1.46 3.32
C CYS A 28 11.57 -0.72 4.09
N VAL A 29 12.73 -0.48 3.48
CA VAL A 29 13.84 0.27 4.11
C VAL A 29 13.46 1.73 4.34
N GLN A 30 12.84 2.39 3.37
CA GLN A 30 12.37 3.77 3.54
C GLN A 30 11.28 3.86 4.60
N TRP A 31 10.35 2.92 4.59
CA TRP A 31 9.31 2.85 5.61
C TRP A 31 9.93 2.72 6.99
N LYS A 32 10.90 1.82 7.14
CA LYS A 32 11.64 1.62 8.38
C LYS A 32 12.24 2.91 8.92
N LYS A 33 12.95 3.68 8.09
CA LYS A 33 13.61 4.92 8.50
C LYS A 33 12.64 5.91 9.14
N GLY A 34 11.53 6.20 8.48
CA GLY A 34 10.54 7.11 9.06
C GLY A 34 9.80 6.53 10.26
N LEU A 35 9.67 5.20 10.40
CA LEU A 35 9.18 4.62 11.65
C LEU A 35 10.14 4.79 12.80
N ASP A 36 11.45 4.64 12.59
CA ASP A 36 12.44 4.85 13.65
C ASP A 36 12.41 6.30 14.17
N GLU A 37 12.05 7.25 13.31
CA GLU A 37 11.86 8.67 13.70
C GLU A 37 10.51 8.91 14.42
N LEU A 38 9.49 8.08 14.15
CA LEU A 38 8.12 8.28 14.62
C LEU A 38 7.73 7.40 15.81
N LEU A 39 8.40 6.26 16.01
CA LEU A 39 8.04 5.19 16.96
C LEU A 39 9.29 4.66 17.68
N ASP A 40 9.27 4.62 19.01
CA ASP A 40 10.37 4.08 19.85
C ASP A 40 10.19 2.58 20.21
N GLU A 41 9.29 1.90 19.50
CA GLU A 41 8.76 0.60 19.91
C GLU A 41 9.32 -0.59 19.11
N ASN A 42 9.22 -1.80 19.67
CA ASN A 42 9.61 -3.04 18.98
C ASN A 42 8.55 -3.44 17.95
N VAL A 43 8.77 -3.03 16.69
CA VAL A 43 7.95 -3.39 15.54
C VAL A 43 8.55 -4.61 14.82
N ARG A 44 7.73 -5.42 14.17
CA ARG A 44 8.15 -6.53 13.30
C ARG A 44 7.63 -6.32 11.89
N LEU A 45 8.48 -6.65 10.91
CA LEU A 45 8.14 -6.66 9.50
C LEU A 45 7.91 -8.09 9.03
N LEU A 46 6.72 -8.33 8.46
CA LEU A 46 6.40 -9.58 7.78
C LEU A 46 6.13 -9.30 6.31
N ILE A 47 6.81 -10.02 5.42
CA ILE A 47 6.59 -9.95 3.98
C ILE A 47 6.21 -11.33 3.47
N TYR A 48 5.03 -11.44 2.87
CA TYR A 48 4.54 -12.66 2.25
C TYR A 48 4.50 -12.49 0.75
N MET A 49 5.24 -13.32 0.02
CA MET A 49 5.08 -13.37 -1.43
C MET A 49 3.72 -13.99 -1.78
N ARG A 50 2.95 -13.30 -2.61
CA ARG A 50 1.62 -13.73 -3.09
C ARG A 50 1.69 -13.97 -4.59
N ARG A 51 0.68 -14.68 -5.13
CA ARG A 51 0.61 -15.01 -6.57
C ARG A 51 0.68 -13.77 -7.47
N TYR A 52 0.17 -12.63 -7.00
CA TYR A 52 0.05 -11.39 -7.78
C TYR A 52 0.81 -10.21 -7.17
N GLY A 53 1.79 -10.47 -6.29
CA GLY A 53 2.57 -9.42 -5.63
C GLY A 53 3.01 -9.81 -4.23
N TYR A 54 2.84 -8.91 -3.26
CA TYR A 54 3.31 -9.09 -1.89
C TYR A 54 2.26 -8.66 -0.88
N GLU A 55 2.29 -9.25 0.30
CA GLU A 55 1.60 -8.72 1.48
C GLU A 55 2.66 -8.29 2.50
N VAL A 56 2.65 -7.01 2.86
CA VAL A 56 3.60 -6.40 3.79
C VAL A 56 2.85 -6.02 5.07
N LYS A 57 3.36 -6.44 6.22
CA LYS A 57 2.74 -6.15 7.52
C LYS A 57 3.76 -5.59 8.49
N TYR A 58 3.37 -4.53 9.18
CA TYR A 58 4.08 -4.02 10.34
C TYR A 58 3.18 -4.16 11.56
N HIS A 59 3.67 -4.86 12.57
CA HIS A 59 2.95 -5.05 13.83
C HIS A 59 3.90 -4.92 15.01
N PHE A 60 3.37 -4.47 16.15
CA PHE A 60 4.14 -4.44 17.39
C PHE A 60 4.33 -5.86 17.91
N GLU A 61 5.47 -6.11 18.55
CA GLU A 61 5.81 -7.43 19.11
C GLU A 61 4.90 -7.79 20.31
N ASN A 62 4.39 -6.78 21.03
CA ASN A 62 3.59 -6.92 22.25
C ASN A 62 2.09 -7.18 22.02
N GLY A 63 1.71 -8.16 21.18
CA GLY A 63 0.35 -8.73 21.19
C GLY A 63 -0.31 -8.95 19.83
N ARG A 64 -1.24 -9.91 19.78
CA ARG A 64 -1.87 -10.49 18.56
C ARG A 64 -2.67 -9.51 17.68
N LEU A 65 -2.85 -8.25 18.07
CA LEU A 65 -3.74 -7.30 17.39
C LEU A 65 -3.19 -5.88 17.22
N ASN A 66 -1.92 -5.64 17.52
CA ASN A 66 -1.30 -4.31 17.42
C ASN A 66 -0.68 -4.12 16.03
N TRP A 67 -1.52 -3.98 15.01
CA TRP A 67 -1.07 -3.70 13.64
C TRP A 67 -0.85 -2.21 13.48
N LEU A 68 0.32 -1.81 13.01
CA LEU A 68 0.54 -0.45 12.51
C LEU A 68 -0.05 -0.34 11.11
N PHE A 69 0.30 -1.29 10.24
CA PHE A 69 -0.37 -1.45 8.96
C PHE A 69 -0.38 -2.89 8.46
N GLN A 70 -1.28 -3.15 7.51
CA GLN A 70 -1.25 -4.30 6.63
C GLN A 70 -1.57 -3.83 5.20
N LEU A 71 -0.61 -4.04 4.29
CA LEU A 71 -0.72 -3.68 2.87
C LEU A 71 -0.65 -4.94 2.01
N GLU A 72 -1.44 -4.97 0.94
CA GLU A 72 -1.19 -5.85 -0.20
C GLU A 72 -0.72 -5.00 -1.39
N LEU A 73 0.45 -5.34 -1.93
CA LEU A 73 1.06 -4.73 -3.11
C LEU A 73 0.78 -5.65 -4.29
N TYR A 74 0.27 -5.12 -5.40
CA TYR A 74 -0.10 -5.93 -6.55
C TYR A 74 0.53 -5.48 -7.86
N TYR A 75 0.92 -6.49 -8.63
CA TYR A 75 1.19 -6.37 -10.06
C TYR A 75 -0.12 -6.28 -10.86
N PRO A 76 -0.08 -5.69 -12.06
CA PRO A 76 -1.21 -5.72 -12.96
C PRO A 76 -1.47 -7.15 -13.48
N ASN A 77 -2.74 -7.46 -13.77
CA ASN A 77 -3.18 -8.77 -14.27
C ASN A 77 -2.58 -9.13 -15.64
N GLN A 78 -2.26 -8.12 -16.45
CA GLN A 78 -1.67 -8.26 -17.77
C GLN A 78 -0.51 -7.27 -17.92
N SER A 79 0.71 -7.78 -18.03
CA SER A 79 1.84 -7.03 -18.57
C SER A 79 2.44 -7.90 -19.68
N PRO A 80 2.04 -7.69 -20.95
CA PRO A 80 2.47 -8.59 -22.01
C PRO A 80 3.97 -8.48 -22.33
N GLN A 81 4.68 -7.40 -21.96
CA GLN A 81 6.02 -7.12 -22.49
C GLN A 81 6.98 -6.36 -21.55
N PHE A 82 6.62 -6.08 -20.29
CA PHE A 82 7.48 -5.29 -19.39
C PHE A 82 7.62 -5.92 -18.00
N GLU A 83 8.80 -5.69 -17.43
CA GLU A 83 9.19 -5.86 -16.02
C GLU A 83 7.99 -5.66 -15.09
N ARG A 84 7.68 -6.68 -14.27
CA ARG A 84 6.54 -6.64 -13.35
C ARG A 84 6.82 -5.58 -12.28
N LYS A 85 6.06 -4.48 -12.31
CA LYS A 85 6.15 -3.37 -11.35
C LYS A 85 4.90 -3.31 -10.49
N ILE A 86 5.03 -3.02 -9.20
CA ILE A 86 3.88 -2.81 -8.32
C ILE A 86 3.06 -1.61 -8.84
N THR A 87 1.80 -1.86 -9.18
CA THR A 87 0.89 -0.88 -9.79
C THR A 87 -0.27 -0.51 -8.88
N TYR A 88 -0.58 -1.37 -7.90
CA TYR A 88 -1.69 -1.15 -6.98
C TYR A 88 -1.28 -1.46 -5.55
N ILE A 89 -1.75 -0.66 -4.61
CA ILE A 89 -1.66 -0.94 -3.18
C ILE A 89 -3.06 -1.04 -2.61
N LYS A 90 -3.27 -2.02 -1.75
CA LYS A 90 -4.47 -2.16 -0.95
C LYS A 90 -4.11 -2.06 0.52
N ILE A 91 -4.72 -1.11 1.19
CA ILE A 91 -4.60 -0.94 2.63
C ILE A 91 -5.71 -1.77 3.29
N HIS A 92 -5.32 -2.83 4.01
CA HIS A 92 -6.24 -3.64 4.82
C HIS A 92 -6.44 -3.08 6.21
N LYS A 93 -5.31 -2.68 6.82
CA LYS A 93 -5.27 -2.12 8.16
C LYS A 93 -4.33 -0.94 8.13
N PHE A 94 -4.76 0.13 8.76
CA PHE A 94 -3.95 1.31 9.00
C PHE A 94 -4.40 1.85 10.35
N ALA A 95 -3.52 1.79 11.33
CA ALA A 95 -3.81 2.25 12.66
C ALA A 95 -2.58 2.95 13.23
N THR A 96 -2.80 4.01 13.97
CA THR A 96 -1.81 4.59 14.87
C THR A 96 -2.07 4.06 16.26
N LEU A 97 -1.02 3.77 17.06
CA LEU A 97 -1.25 3.41 18.46
C LEU A 97 -1.96 4.56 19.20
N PRO A 98 -2.71 4.26 20.27
CA PRO A 98 -3.38 5.27 21.08
C PRO A 98 -2.47 6.39 21.60
N MET A 99 -1.20 6.08 21.89
CA MET A 99 -0.18 7.07 22.29
C MET A 99 0.29 8.00 21.16
N TYR A 100 -0.07 7.69 19.91
CA TYR A 100 0.22 8.49 18.72
C TYR A 100 -1.07 9.07 18.10
N GLN A 101 -2.14 9.24 18.89
CA GLN A 101 -3.32 9.97 18.46
C GLN A 101 -2.91 11.34 17.90
N GLY A 102 -3.34 11.64 16.67
CA GLY A 102 -3.00 12.87 15.95
C GLY A 102 -1.89 12.74 14.91
N ASN A 103 -1.06 11.68 14.94
CA ASN A 103 0.03 11.47 13.96
C ASN A 103 -0.41 10.71 12.69
N GLY A 104 -1.69 10.33 12.58
CA GLY A 104 -2.20 9.54 11.45
C GLY A 104 -1.89 10.15 10.08
N SER A 105 -2.00 11.47 9.94
CA SER A 105 -1.65 12.17 8.70
C SER A 105 -0.16 12.05 8.37
N LYS A 106 0.73 12.21 9.37
CA LYS A 106 2.20 12.09 9.17
C LYS A 106 2.60 10.66 8.78
N VAL A 107 2.01 9.66 9.44
CA VAL A 107 2.25 8.25 9.10
C VAL A 107 1.76 7.94 7.69
N PHE A 108 0.63 8.53 7.28
CA PHE A 108 0.10 8.35 5.93
C PHE A 108 0.93 9.11 4.87
N GLU A 109 1.38 10.32 5.17
CA GLU A 109 2.29 11.08 4.32
C GLU A 109 3.61 10.33 4.11
N HIS A 110 4.17 9.76 5.18
CA HIS A 110 5.32 8.87 5.09
C HIS A 110 5.04 7.65 4.22
N LEU A 111 3.81 7.09 4.28
CA LEU A 111 3.42 5.97 3.42
C LEU A 111 3.47 6.40 1.97
N LEU A 112 2.88 7.54 1.63
CA LEU A 112 2.90 8.10 0.28
C LEU A 112 4.33 8.33 -0.21
N ASN A 113 5.22 8.89 0.61
CA ASN A 113 6.63 9.06 0.27
C ASN A 113 7.32 7.73 -0.03
N CYS A 114 7.10 6.71 0.80
CA CYS A 114 7.65 5.37 0.55
C CYS A 114 7.11 4.76 -0.74
N THR A 115 5.86 5.06 -1.12
CA THR A 115 5.27 4.53 -2.35
C THR A 115 5.93 5.07 -3.63
N GLN A 116 6.75 6.13 -3.54
CA GLN A 116 7.55 6.63 -4.68
C GLN A 116 8.58 5.59 -5.18
N ALA A 117 8.98 4.63 -4.34
CA ALA A 117 9.79 3.49 -4.76
C ALA A 117 9.11 2.62 -5.84
N PHE A 118 7.77 2.66 -5.90
CA PHE A 118 6.99 1.96 -6.91
C PHE A 118 6.76 2.85 -8.14
N GLY A 119 7.74 2.91 -9.05
CA GLY A 119 7.65 3.73 -10.26
C GLY A 119 6.44 3.42 -11.16
N GLY A 120 5.87 2.20 -11.02
CA GLY A 120 4.66 1.75 -11.71
C GLY A 120 3.34 2.02 -10.98
N LEU A 121 3.35 2.61 -9.78
CA LEU A 121 2.14 2.76 -8.96
C LEU A 121 1.16 3.74 -9.59
N SER A 122 -0.10 3.29 -9.70
CA SER A 122 -1.20 4.09 -10.23
C SER A 122 -2.23 4.44 -9.17
N MET A 123 -2.46 3.55 -8.19
CA MET A 123 -3.59 3.70 -7.28
C MET A 123 -3.39 2.99 -5.95
N ILE A 124 -3.91 3.59 -4.89
CA ILE A 124 -4.05 3.00 -3.55
C ILE A 124 -5.54 2.82 -3.25
N ARG A 125 -5.95 1.66 -2.72
CA ARG A 125 -7.35 1.34 -2.44
C ARG A 125 -7.58 0.94 -0.98
N LEU A 126 -8.78 1.27 -0.49
CA LEU A 126 -9.31 0.92 0.83
C LEU A 126 -10.64 0.17 0.67
N ARG A 127 -10.81 -0.94 1.39
CA ARG A 127 -12.00 -1.81 1.24
C ARG A 127 -13.26 -1.16 1.75
N SER A 128 -13.19 -0.64 2.96
CA SER A 128 -14.34 -0.07 3.66
C SER A 128 -13.82 0.79 4.80
N VAL A 129 -14.28 2.02 4.81
CA VAL A 129 -13.95 3.00 5.83
C VAL A 129 -15.21 3.18 6.68
N ARG A 130 -15.55 2.18 7.51
CA ARG A 130 -16.72 2.30 8.41
C ARG A 130 -16.51 3.41 9.45
N THR A 131 -15.25 3.64 9.81
CA THR A 131 -14.80 4.66 10.74
C THR A 131 -13.72 5.50 10.05
N ALA A 132 -13.68 6.81 10.34
CA ALA A 132 -12.69 7.75 9.81
C ALA A 132 -12.80 8.13 8.30
N VAL A 133 -13.99 8.07 7.68
CA VAL A 133 -14.22 8.57 6.29
C VAL A 133 -13.68 9.99 6.10
N SER A 134 -13.93 10.86 7.07
CA SER A 134 -13.46 12.24 7.05
C SER A 134 -11.94 12.36 7.05
N PHE A 135 -11.23 11.47 7.76
CA PHE A 135 -9.77 11.42 7.73
C PHE A 135 -9.27 11.09 6.32
N TRP A 136 -9.78 10.01 5.72
CA TRP A 136 -9.33 9.57 4.40
C TRP A 136 -9.68 10.56 3.29
N LYS A 137 -10.86 11.18 3.34
CA LYS A 137 -11.21 12.28 2.43
C LYS A 137 -10.26 13.48 2.57
N LYS A 138 -9.88 13.86 3.81
CA LYS A 138 -8.86 14.90 4.05
C LYS A 138 -7.48 14.52 3.52
N GLN A 139 -7.15 13.23 3.48
CA GLN A 139 -5.91 12.74 2.86
C GLN A 139 -5.98 12.65 1.33
N GLY A 140 -7.12 13.01 0.70
CA GLY A 140 -7.29 13.00 -0.75
C GLY A 140 -7.90 11.71 -1.33
N PHE A 141 -8.38 10.78 -0.50
CA PHE A 141 -9.15 9.65 -1.01
C PHE A 141 -10.53 10.09 -1.50
N GLN A 142 -10.92 9.52 -2.63
CA GLN A 142 -12.23 9.69 -3.24
C GLN A 142 -13.04 8.41 -3.07
N GLU A 143 -14.35 8.55 -2.86
CA GLU A 143 -15.27 7.42 -2.89
C GLU A 143 -15.82 7.30 -4.30
N LEU A 144 -15.48 6.23 -5.00
CA LEU A 144 -15.97 5.96 -6.35
C LEU A 144 -17.47 5.66 -6.32
N GLU A 145 -18.21 6.34 -7.19
CA GLU A 145 -19.58 5.94 -7.51
C GLU A 145 -19.58 4.61 -8.29
N LYS A 146 -20.71 3.89 -8.28
CA LYS A 146 -20.81 2.58 -8.96
C LYS A 146 -20.45 2.65 -10.46
N THR A 147 -20.74 3.76 -11.10
CA THR A 147 -20.47 4.05 -12.52
C THR A 147 -18.98 4.28 -12.78
N GLU A 148 -18.30 5.04 -11.91
CA GLU A 148 -16.85 5.28 -11.97
C GLU A 148 -16.06 4.01 -11.65
N GLU A 149 -16.56 3.20 -10.71
CA GLU A 149 -16.01 1.88 -10.42
C GLU A 149 -16.10 0.95 -11.65
N LEU A 150 -17.22 0.99 -12.39
CA LEU A 150 -17.38 0.20 -13.61
C LEU A 150 -16.44 0.68 -14.72
N ALA A 151 -16.30 1.98 -14.98
CA ALA A 151 -15.41 2.52 -16.00
C ALA A 151 -13.92 2.21 -15.72
N LEU A 152 -13.47 2.42 -14.46
CA LEU A 152 -12.10 2.07 -14.05
C LEU A 152 -11.84 0.55 -14.10
N ASN A 153 -12.86 -0.28 -13.89
CA ASN A 153 -12.71 -1.74 -13.86
C ASN A 153 -12.95 -2.42 -15.23
N GLN A 154 -13.64 -1.78 -16.17
CA GLN A 154 -13.91 -2.29 -17.52
C GLN A 154 -12.76 -1.98 -18.48
N ASP A 155 -12.23 -0.76 -18.50
CA ASP A 155 -11.21 -0.37 -19.49
C ASP A 155 -9.76 -0.42 -18.96
N CYS A 156 -9.56 -0.35 -17.63
CA CYS A 156 -8.26 -0.62 -17.03
C CYS A 156 -8.16 -2.12 -16.63
N GLU A 157 -8.41 -3.07 -17.56
CA GLU A 157 -8.34 -4.56 -17.39
C GLU A 157 -7.06 -5.10 -16.70
N LYS A 158 -6.09 -4.23 -16.46
CA LYS A 158 -4.88 -4.44 -15.68
C LYS A 158 -5.12 -4.52 -14.16
N ILE A 159 -6.28 -4.13 -13.64
CA ILE A 159 -6.56 -4.21 -12.19
C ILE A 159 -6.86 -5.66 -11.77
N PRO A 160 -6.12 -6.24 -10.80
CA PRO A 160 -6.45 -7.53 -10.20
C PRO A 160 -7.91 -7.64 -9.73
N GLN A 161 -8.58 -8.74 -10.05
CA GLN A 161 -9.99 -8.95 -9.69
C GLN A 161 -10.24 -8.83 -8.16
N MET A 162 -9.24 -9.18 -7.35
CA MET A 162 -9.26 -9.04 -5.89
C MET A 162 -9.31 -7.60 -5.38
N LEU A 163 -9.10 -6.61 -6.26
CA LEU A 163 -9.24 -5.18 -5.99
C LEU A 163 -10.59 -4.59 -6.46
N LYS A 164 -11.44 -5.38 -7.12
CA LYS A 164 -12.82 -4.97 -7.44
C LYS A 164 -13.62 -4.89 -6.14
N ASN A 165 -14.54 -3.92 -6.00
CA ASN A 165 -15.34 -3.61 -4.79
C ASN A 165 -14.65 -2.78 -3.69
N TYR A 166 -13.58 -2.07 -4.02
CA TYR A 166 -12.86 -1.18 -3.10
C TYR A 166 -13.14 0.27 -3.50
N LYS A 167 -14.14 0.86 -2.84
CA LYS A 167 -14.74 2.13 -3.27
C LYS A 167 -13.88 3.35 -2.95
N PHE A 168 -13.09 3.29 -1.89
CA PHE A 168 -12.23 4.42 -1.51
C PHE A 168 -10.89 4.28 -2.21
N VAL A 169 -10.56 5.22 -3.08
CA VAL A 169 -9.36 5.21 -3.90
C VAL A 169 -8.56 6.50 -3.77
N TYR A 170 -7.25 6.38 -3.83
CA TYR A 170 -6.32 7.48 -3.98
C TYR A 170 -5.60 7.29 -5.32
N VAL A 171 -5.81 8.21 -6.25
CA VAL A 171 -5.29 8.14 -7.62
C VAL A 171 -3.94 8.85 -7.65
N ILE A 172 -2.87 8.12 -7.98
CA ILE A 172 -1.51 8.69 -8.13
C ILE A 172 -1.26 9.05 -9.59
N LYS A 173 -1.61 8.15 -10.50
CA LYS A 173 -1.57 8.37 -11.94
C LYS A 173 -2.97 8.15 -12.50
N PRO A 174 -3.60 9.15 -13.15
CA PRO A 174 -4.90 8.95 -13.78
C PRO A 174 -4.78 7.84 -14.84
N CYS A 175 -5.83 7.03 -15.00
CA CYS A 175 -5.85 6.05 -16.07
C CYS A 175 -5.98 6.84 -17.38
N ASN A 176 -4.99 6.74 -18.27
CA ASN A 176 -4.96 7.48 -19.55
C ASN A 176 -5.76 6.77 -20.65
N CYS A 177 -6.75 5.96 -20.29
CA CYS A 177 -7.59 5.29 -21.26
C CYS A 177 -8.60 6.30 -21.86
N ASN A 178 -8.96 6.16 -23.13
CA ASN A 178 -9.88 7.10 -23.80
C ASN A 178 -11.21 7.23 -23.04
N SER A 179 -11.72 6.14 -22.47
CA SER A 179 -12.92 6.13 -21.64
C SER A 179 -12.73 6.77 -20.26
N CYS A 180 -11.50 6.85 -19.76
CA CYS A 180 -11.16 7.46 -18.49
C CYS A 180 -11.06 8.99 -18.62
N GLN A 181 -10.69 9.48 -19.82
CA GLN A 181 -10.63 10.90 -20.15
C GLN A 181 -12.01 11.53 -20.35
N SER A 182 -13.05 10.74 -20.61
CA SER A 182 -14.43 11.24 -20.73
C SER A 182 -15.14 11.50 -19.39
N TYR A 183 -14.51 11.22 -18.24
CA TYR A 183 -15.07 11.46 -16.91
C TYR A 183 -14.41 12.64 -16.16
N HIS A 184 -13.52 13.37 -16.83
CA HIS A 184 -12.92 14.61 -16.33
C HIS A 184 -13.57 15.85 -16.95
#